data_AF-A0A437NEJ2-F1
#
_entry.id   AF-A0A437NEJ2-F1
#
_cell.length_a   1.000
_cell.length_b   1.000
_cell.length_c   1.000
_cell.angle_alpha   90.00
_cell.angle_beta   90.00
_cell.angle_gamma   90.00
#
_symmetry.space_group_name_H-M   'P 1'
#
loop_
_entity.id
_entity.type
_entity.pdbx_description
1 polymer ?
#
loop_
_entity_poly.entity_id
_entity_poly.type
_entity_poly.pdbx_seq_one_letter_code
_entity_poly.pdbx_strand_id
1 'polypeptide(L)' 'MDRPPLSMLAQSQMLDDLVGRSIMHGGDAAGEVLLVINRETVDDLVHLSSRLLRMSLFEERIRNIVMGKK' A
#
# COMPACT_ATOMS: atom_id res chain seq x y z
N MET A 1 6.23 -0.85 22.63
CA MET A 1 5.84 -2.22 22.24
C MET A 1 5.89 -2.28 20.73
N ASP A 2 6.58 -3.26 20.15
CA ASP A 2 6.57 -3.47 18.71
C ASP A 2 5.19 -3.98 18.29
N ARG A 3 4.38 -3.09 17.71
CA ARG A 3 3.12 -3.47 17.08
C ARG A 3 3.49 -4.33 15.85
N PRO A 4 2.90 -5.52 15.68
CA PRO A 4 3.18 -6.32 14.49
C PRO A 4 2.78 -5.54 13.24
N PRO A 5 3.56 -5.62 12.14
CA PRO A 5 3.19 -4.99 10.89
C PRO A 5 1.80 -5.44 10.43
N LEU A 6 1.04 -4.52 9.83
CA LEU A 6 -0.26 -4.87 9.27
C LEU A 6 -0.19 -6.05 8.28
N SER A 7 -1.30 -6.80 8.23
CA SER A 7 -1.52 -7.83 7.22
C SER A 7 -1.53 -7.22 5.81
N MET A 8 -1.27 -8.02 4.78
CA MET A 8 -1.33 -7.54 3.39
C MET A 8 -2.68 -6.92 3.04
N LEU A 9 -3.78 -7.50 3.54
CA LEU A 9 -5.13 -6.97 3.32
C LEU A 9 -5.31 -5.60 3.99
N ALA A 10 -4.91 -5.47 5.26
CA ALA A 10 -5.02 -4.20 5.97
C ALA A 10 -4.11 -3.11 5.38
N GLN A 11 -2.94 -3.48 4.87
CA GLN A 11 -2.07 -2.55 4.14
C GLN A 11 -2.69 -2.12 2.81
N SER A 12 -3.37 -3.02 2.09
CA SER A 12 -4.13 -2.66 0.88
C SER A 12 -5.23 -1.66 1.20
N GLN A 13 -6.03 -1.92 2.24
CA GLN A 13 -7.10 -1.02 2.67
C GLN A 13 -6.57 0.36 3.07
N MET A 14 -5.44 0.43 3.78
CA MET A 14 -4.79 1.69 4.09
C MET A 14 -4.39 2.47 2.82
N LEU A 15 -3.82 1.79 1.82
CA LEU A 15 -3.49 2.44 0.55
C LEU A 15 -4.74 2.92 -0.18
N ASP A 16 -5.80 2.12 -0.20
CA ASP A 16 -7.08 2.50 -0.80
C ASP A 16 -7.68 3.73 -0.12
N ASP A 17 -7.60 3.83 1.21
CA ASP A 17 -8.03 5.00 1.97
C ASP A 17 -7.19 6.25 1.62
N LEU A 18 -5.86 6.11 1.50
CA LEU A 18 -4.96 7.20 1.11
C LEU A 18 -5.23 7.68 -0.32
N VAL A 19 -5.41 6.74 -1.26
CA VAL A 19 -5.76 7.04 -2.65
C VAL A 19 -7.13 7.69 -2.71
N GLY A 20 -8.12 7.18 -1.97
CA GLY A 20 -9.47 7.75 -1.91
C GLY A 20 -9.49 9.20 -1.45
N ARG A 21 -8.62 9.57 -0.50
CA ARG A 21 -8.43 10.97 -0.06
C ARG A 21 -7.73 11.85 -1.10
N SER A 22 -7.22 11.24 -2.16
CA SER A 22 -6.57 11.90 -3.28
C SER A 22 -7.45 11.99 -4.53
N ILE A 23 -8.69 11.47 -4.46
CA ILE A 23 -9.68 11.56 -5.53
C ILE A 23 -10.58 12.77 -5.31
N MET A 24 -10.76 13.56 -6.37
CA MET A 24 -11.65 14.72 -6.41
C MET A 24 -13.10 14.30 -6.67
N HIS A 25 -14.02 15.25 -6.46
CA HIS A 25 -15.41 15.06 -6.88
C HIS A 25 -15.48 14.83 -8.39
N GLY A 26 -16.06 13.70 -8.82
CA GLY A 26 -16.07 13.26 -10.22
C GLY A 26 -15.14 12.07 -10.52
N GLY A 27 -14.28 11.67 -9.58
CA GLY A 27 -13.45 10.46 -9.72
C GLY A 27 -12.03 10.71 -10.22
N ASP A 28 -11.70 11.95 -10.60
CA ASP A 28 -10.36 12.31 -11.07
C ASP A 28 -9.36 12.39 -9.91
N ALA A 29 -8.13 11.96 -10.16
CA ALA A 29 -7.04 12.14 -9.21
C ALA A 29 -6.65 13.62 -9.13
N ALA A 30 -6.51 14.14 -7.90
CA ALA A 30 -5.98 15.47 -7.68
C ALA A 30 -4.51 15.55 -8.15
N GLY A 31 -4.13 16.68 -8.75
CA GLY A 31 -2.75 16.90 -9.18
C GLY A 31 -1.76 17.01 -8.01
N GLU A 32 -2.21 17.53 -6.87
CA GLU A 32 -1.46 17.59 -5.61
C GLU A 32 -2.43 17.53 -4.43
N VAL A 33 -2.03 16.84 -3.35
CA VAL A 33 -2.81 16.71 -2.12
C VAL A 33 -1.92 16.79 -0.89
N LEU A 34 -2.35 17.55 0.11
CA LEU A 34 -1.73 17.56 1.43
C LEU A 34 -2.45 16.56 2.35
N LEU A 35 -1.75 15.49 2.77
CA LEU A 35 -2.28 14.50 3.70
C LEU A 35 -1.59 14.62 5.06
N VAL A 36 -2.39 14.77 6.12
CA VAL A 36 -1.91 14.60 7.49
C VAL A 36 -2.06 13.12 7.87
N ILE A 37 -0.94 12.48 8.17
CA ILE A 37 -0.87 11.09 8.63
C ILE A 37 -0.18 11.03 9.99
N ASN A 38 -0.58 10.09 10.83
CA ASN A 38 0.03 9.91 12.15
C ASN A 38 1.27 9.00 12.07
N ARG A 39 2.02 8.92 13.17
CA ARG A 39 3.23 8.09 13.27
C ARG A 39 2.95 6.61 12.96
N GLU A 40 1.85 6.06 13.46
CA GLU A 40 1.53 4.63 13.24
C GLU A 40 1.33 4.32 11.76
N THR A 41 0.63 5.20 11.04
CA THR A 41 0.47 5.10 9.58
C THR A 41 1.82 5.16 8.88
N VAL A 42 2.73 6.04 9.31
CA VAL A 42 4.09 6.12 8.75
C VAL A 42 4.85 4.81 8.98
N ASP A 43 4.83 4.28 10.20
CA ASP A 43 5.51 3.03 10.55
C ASP A 43 4.98 1.85 9.70
N ASP A 44 3.66 1.77 9.51
CA ASP A 44 3.05 0.75 8.65
C ASP A 44 3.43 0.90 7.17
N LEU A 45 3.53 2.14 6.65
CA LEU A 45 4.00 2.43 5.29
C LEU A 45 5.47 2.03 5.10
N VAL A 46 6.32 2.27 6.10
CA VAL A 46 7.73 1.82 6.08
C VAL A 46 7.82 0.29 6.02
N HIS A 47 6.99 -0.40 6.81
CA HIS A 47 6.93 -1.86 6.77
C HIS A 47 6.41 -2.40 5.42
N LEU A 48 5.41 -1.74 4.83
CA LEU A 48 4.90 -2.06 3.50
C LEU A 48 5.99 -1.88 2.43
N SER A 49 6.66 -0.73 2.40
CA SER A 49 7.75 -0.43 1.46
C SER A 49 8.88 -1.48 1.55
N SER A 50 9.31 -1.82 2.77
CA SER A 50 10.33 -2.85 3.00
C SER A 50 9.88 -4.25 2.56
N ARG A 51 8.57 -4.53 2.60
CA ARG A 51 7.99 -5.79 2.14
C ARG A 51 7.94 -5.83 0.61
N LEU A 52 7.46 -4.78 -0.04
CA LEU A 52 7.41 -4.66 -1.49
C LEU A 52 8.81 -4.78 -2.11
N LEU A 53 9.81 -4.13 -1.50
CA LEU A 53 11.21 -4.25 -1.94
C LEU A 53 11.72 -5.70 -1.88
N ARG A 54 11.37 -6.46 -0.84
CA ARG A 54 11.75 -7.88 -0.75
C ARG A 54 10.97 -8.75 -1.73
N MET A 55 9.72 -8.39 -2.01
CA MET A 55 8.86 -9.10 -2.97
C MET A 55 9.28 -8.86 -4.41
N SER A 56 9.87 -7.71 -4.75
CA SER A 56 10.29 -7.42 -6.12
C SER A 56 11.33 -8.42 -6.66
N LEU A 57 12.14 -9.03 -5.78
CA LEU A 57 13.04 -10.12 -6.13
C LEU A 57 12.33 -11.35 -6.71
N PHE A 58 11.02 -11.48 -6.48
CA PHE A 58 10.19 -12.60 -6.90
C PHE A 58 9.05 -12.16 -7.83
N GLU A 59 9.17 -10.99 -8.47
CA GLU A 59 8.07 -10.35 -9.21
C GLU A 59 7.43 -11.29 -10.25
N GLU A 60 8.24 -11.98 -11.06
CA GLU A 60 7.74 -12.90 -12.09
C GLU A 60 6.94 -14.07 -11.48
N ARG A 61 7.44 -14.65 -10.39
CA ARG A 61 6.77 -15.73 -9.68
C ARG A 61 5.46 -15.26 -9.06
N ILE A 62 5.45 -14.07 -8.45
CA ILE A 62 4.24 -13.46 -7.89
C ILE A 62 3.22 -13.22 -9.01
N ARG A 63 3.65 -12.65 -10.13
CA ARG A 63 2.79 -12.40 -11.30
C ARG A 63 2.14 -13.68 -11.80
N ASN A 64 2.92 -14.76 -11.93
CA ASN A 64 2.43 -16.06 -12.38
C ASN A 64 1.37 -16.64 -11.43
N ILE A 65 1.63 -16.58 -10.11
CA ILE A 65 0.68 -17.05 -9.09
C ILE A 65 -0.62 -16.23 -9.12
N VAL A 66 -0.53 -14.90 -9.16
CA VAL A 66 -1.70 -14.00 -9.11
C VAL A 66 -2.53 -14.08 -10.39
N MET A 67 -1.88 -14.21 -11.55
CA MET A 67 -2.56 -14.32 -12.85
C MET A 67 -3.05 -15.75 -13.14
N GLY A 68 -2.81 -16.72 -12.24
CA GLY A 68 -3.16 -18.12 -12.44
C GLY A 68 -2.39 -18.80 -13.60
N LYS A 69 -1.25 -18.23 -14.01
CA LYS A 69 -0.38 -18.80 -15.04
C LYS A 69 0.64 -19.68 -14.35
N LYS A 70 0.51 -21.00 -14.49
CA LYS A 70 1.45 -21.98 -13.94
C LYS A 70 2.67 -22.14 -14.81
#